data_AF-A0A084Y656-F1
#
_entry.id   AF-A0A084Y656-F1
#
_cell.length_a   1.000
_cell.length_b   1.000
_cell.length_c   1.000
_cell.angle_alpha   90.00
_cell.angle_beta   90.00
_cell.angle_gamma   90.00
#
_symmetry.space_group_name_H-M   'P 1'
#
loop_
_entity.id
_entity.type
_entity.pdbx_description
1 polymer ?
#
loop_
_entity_poly.entity_id
_entity_poly.type
_entity_poly.pdbx_seq_one_letter_code
_entity_poly.pdbx_strand_id
1 'polypeptide(L)'
;MAAQHTILLVGESNVGKTHYGAQFLKRLMVKACALKMSSAPTNLEAFNTALSCLTEGKSTDHTPANTYVESVWPITDEAGRYAELVWPDYGGEQVRNLVTQRRIPAAWRDRVLEATDWVLLIRLHSLRSEDDLFSRPLQSFAAAEPQGEEAAYEPSDQARTVELLQMLLYLAQFHLDRPLRKPRLTILLSCWDELETTAPPAGLLASRLPMLWSFVRSNWTSPTVIGLSALERALSKTNADQEYATRGPEEFGYVVLPSGVKDNDITLPIQLLMADGT
;
A
#
# COMPACT_ATOMS: atom_id res chain seq x y z
N MET A 1 6.36 -8.49 -28.35
CA MET A 1 6.73 -8.76 -26.95
C MET A 1 5.60 -8.23 -26.09
N ALA A 2 4.98 -9.05 -25.24
CA ALA A 2 3.97 -8.58 -24.30
C ALA A 2 4.57 -7.42 -23.46
N ALA A 3 3.77 -6.41 -23.15
CA ALA A 3 4.24 -5.31 -22.30
C ALA A 3 4.71 -5.90 -20.96
N GLN A 4 5.98 -5.71 -20.64
CA GLN A 4 6.54 -6.10 -19.36
C GLN A 4 6.24 -4.99 -18.36
N HIS A 5 5.50 -5.34 -17.31
CA HIS A 5 5.22 -4.45 -16.20
C HIS A 5 6.21 -4.69 -15.07
N THR A 6 6.73 -3.62 -14.49
CA THR A 6 7.47 -3.68 -13.22
C THR A 6 6.70 -2.84 -12.23
N ILE A 7 6.07 -3.50 -11.26
CA ILE A 7 5.12 -2.90 -10.33
C ILE A 7 5.80 -2.73 -8.98
N LEU A 8 6.04 -1.47 -8.59
CA LEU A 8 6.63 -1.13 -7.31
C LEU A 8 5.54 -0.92 -6.26
N LEU A 9 5.57 -1.71 -5.18
CA LEU A 9 4.67 -1.53 -4.05
C LEU A 9 5.27 -0.56 -3.01
N VAL A 10 4.57 0.54 -2.73
CA VAL A 10 5.03 1.59 -1.82
C VAL A 10 4.02 1.77 -0.68
N GLY A 11 4.49 2.07 0.52
CA GLY A 11 3.63 2.43 1.64
C GLY A 11 4.42 2.55 2.94
N GLU A 12 3.92 3.34 3.88
CA GLU A 12 4.56 3.53 5.19
C GLU A 12 4.52 2.27 6.06
N SER A 13 5.00 2.37 7.31
CA SER A 13 4.93 1.25 8.25
C SER A 13 3.48 1.00 8.64
N ASN A 14 3.15 -0.25 8.98
CA ASN A 14 1.83 -0.60 9.50
C ASN A 14 0.62 -0.34 8.57
N VAL A 15 0.85 -0.12 7.27
CA VAL A 15 -0.23 0.00 6.26
C VAL A 15 -0.73 -1.35 5.73
N GLY A 16 -0.31 -2.47 6.32
CA GLY A 16 -0.77 -3.81 5.94
C GLY A 16 -0.06 -4.46 4.74
N LYS A 17 1.11 -3.95 4.32
CA LYS A 17 1.89 -4.53 3.19
C LYS A 17 2.23 -6.02 3.41
N THR A 18 2.74 -6.37 4.59
CA THR A 18 3.14 -7.74 4.93
C THR A 18 1.96 -8.70 4.92
N HIS A 19 0.84 -8.30 5.51
CA HIS A 19 -0.40 -9.10 5.50
C HIS A 19 -0.96 -9.25 4.09
N TYR A 20 -1.00 -8.16 3.31
CA TYR A 20 -1.44 -8.21 1.92
C TYR A 20 -0.55 -9.13 1.09
N GLY A 21 0.77 -9.02 1.18
CA GLY A 21 1.69 -9.89 0.46
C GLY A 21 1.57 -11.36 0.87
N ALA A 22 1.50 -11.67 2.16
CA ALA A 22 1.33 -13.05 2.60
C ALA A 22 0.02 -13.68 2.08
N GLN A 23 -1.09 -12.93 2.11
CA GLN A 23 -2.36 -13.38 1.53
C GLN A 23 -2.31 -13.51 0.00
N PHE A 24 -1.71 -12.55 -0.67
CA PHE A 24 -1.53 -12.57 -2.12
C PHE A 24 -0.71 -13.80 -2.54
N LEU A 25 0.41 -14.06 -1.86
CA LEU A 25 1.26 -15.22 -2.08
C LEU A 25 0.49 -16.52 -1.87
N LYS A 26 -0.27 -16.63 -0.77
CA LYS A 26 -1.08 -17.81 -0.49
C LYS A 26 -2.06 -18.11 -1.63
N ARG A 27 -2.75 -17.09 -2.14
CA ARG A 27 -3.72 -17.23 -3.24
C ARG A 27 -3.06 -17.62 -4.57
N LEU A 28 -1.84 -17.13 -4.84
CA LEU A 28 -1.04 -17.60 -5.96
C LEU A 28 -0.67 -19.08 -5.81
N MET A 29 -0.29 -19.52 -4.60
CA MET A 29 0.10 -20.91 -4.32
C MET A 29 -1.06 -21.89 -4.49
N VAL A 30 -2.25 -21.54 -3.99
CA VAL A 30 -3.45 -22.40 -4.11
C VAL A 30 -4.19 -22.22 -5.44
N LYS A 31 -3.75 -21.28 -6.29
CA LYS A 31 -4.34 -20.95 -7.59
C LYS A 31 -5.82 -20.53 -7.50
N ALA A 32 -6.18 -19.83 -6.43
CA ALA A 32 -7.53 -19.32 -6.17
C ALA A 32 -7.65 -17.81 -6.51
N CYS A 33 -7.11 -17.41 -7.66
CA CYS A 33 -7.12 -16.03 -8.12
C CYS A 33 -6.84 -15.92 -9.63
N ALA A 34 -7.04 -14.73 -10.19
CA ALA A 34 -6.86 -14.41 -11.60
C ALA A 34 -5.38 -14.36 -12.05
N LEU A 35 -4.45 -14.34 -11.10
CA LEU A 35 -3.00 -14.29 -11.36
C LEU A 35 -2.33 -15.62 -11.04
N LYS A 36 -1.23 -15.89 -11.75
CA LYS A 36 -0.42 -17.10 -11.59
C LYS A 36 1.05 -16.71 -11.46
N MET A 37 1.78 -17.47 -10.63
CA MET A 37 3.23 -17.31 -10.54
C MET A 37 3.89 -17.87 -11.81
N SER A 38 4.67 -17.05 -12.50
CA SER A 38 5.33 -17.39 -13.77
C SER A 38 6.66 -18.10 -13.57
N SER A 39 7.37 -17.80 -12.48
CA SER A 39 8.63 -18.43 -12.08
C SER A 39 8.86 -18.27 -10.58
N ALA A 40 9.92 -18.88 -10.04
CA ALA A 40 10.19 -18.81 -8.60
C ALA A 40 10.48 -17.36 -8.16
N PRO A 41 9.84 -16.87 -7.09
CA PRO A 41 10.15 -15.56 -6.52
C PRO A 41 11.54 -15.55 -5.89
N THR A 42 12.19 -14.38 -5.84
CA THR A 42 13.59 -14.26 -5.41
C THR A 42 13.81 -14.53 -3.92
N ASN A 43 12.94 -14.01 -3.04
CA ASN A 43 13.06 -14.20 -1.59
C ASN A 43 11.70 -14.18 -0.88
N LEU A 44 11.29 -15.29 -0.27
CA LEU A 44 10.01 -15.38 0.44
C LEU A 44 10.13 -15.36 1.96
N GLU A 45 11.33 -15.22 2.53
CA GLU A 45 11.54 -15.39 3.97
C GLU A 45 10.67 -14.45 4.81
N ALA A 46 10.60 -13.18 4.42
CA ALA A 46 9.77 -12.18 5.09
C ALA A 46 8.26 -12.53 5.07
N PHE A 47 7.81 -13.26 4.05
CA PHE A 47 6.41 -13.66 3.89
C PHE A 47 6.12 -15.04 4.47
N ASN A 48 7.11 -15.91 4.63
CA ASN A 48 6.94 -17.26 5.20
C ASN A 48 6.45 -17.20 6.66
N THR A 49 7.06 -16.32 7.47
CA THR A 49 6.60 -16.11 8.86
C THR A 49 5.18 -15.58 8.88
N ALA A 50 4.90 -14.55 8.06
CA ALA A 50 3.56 -13.97 7.99
C ALA A 50 2.51 -14.99 7.53
N LEU A 51 2.84 -15.80 6.53
CA LEU A 51 1.99 -16.87 6.01
C LEU A 51 1.71 -17.94 7.07
N SER A 52 2.72 -18.33 7.86
CA SER A 52 2.56 -19.26 8.98
C SER A 52 1.59 -18.70 10.02
N CYS A 53 1.78 -17.45 10.45
CA CYS A 53 0.88 -16.79 11.40
C CYS A 53 -0.57 -16.76 10.88
N LEU A 54 -0.76 -16.38 9.62
CA LEU A 54 -2.08 -16.33 9.01
C LEU A 54 -2.74 -17.71 8.94
N THR A 55 -1.98 -18.76 8.61
CA THR A 55 -2.49 -20.14 8.59
C THR A 55 -2.93 -20.60 9.99
N GLU A 56 -2.27 -20.10 11.04
CA GLU A 56 -2.67 -20.33 12.44
C GLU A 56 -3.82 -19.41 12.92
N GLY A 57 -4.38 -18.56 12.05
CA GLY A 57 -5.42 -17.59 12.44
C GLY A 57 -4.89 -16.45 13.30
N LYS A 58 -3.61 -16.10 13.17
CA LYS A 58 -2.94 -15.04 13.94
C LYS A 58 -2.42 -13.94 13.02
N SER A 59 -2.29 -12.73 13.59
CA SER A 59 -1.60 -11.62 12.94
C SER A 59 -0.09 -11.75 13.11
N THR A 60 0.68 -11.40 12.07
CA THR A 60 2.14 -11.36 12.14
C THR A 60 2.65 -10.10 12.85
N ASP A 61 3.84 -10.21 13.44
CA ASP A 61 4.60 -9.05 13.91
C ASP A 61 5.13 -8.20 12.74
N HIS A 62 5.59 -6.99 13.08
CA HIS A 62 6.22 -6.09 12.10
C HIS A 62 7.49 -6.71 11.52
N THR A 63 7.71 -6.52 10.22
CA THR A 63 8.95 -6.95 9.55
C THR A 63 10.15 -6.24 10.17
N PRO A 64 11.16 -6.95 10.72
CA PRO A 64 12.32 -6.34 11.36
C PRO A 64 13.10 -5.46 10.36
N ALA A 65 13.39 -4.20 10.71
CA ALA A 65 13.94 -3.19 9.81
C ALA A 65 15.43 -3.35 9.46
N ASN A 66 16.10 -4.43 9.91
CA ASN A 66 17.56 -4.49 10.00
C ASN A 66 18.28 -5.13 8.81
N THR A 67 17.57 -5.77 7.88
CA THR A 67 18.19 -6.38 6.68
C THR A 67 17.36 -6.06 5.46
N TYR A 68 17.98 -5.47 4.43
CA TYR A 68 17.33 -5.23 3.15
C TYR A 68 17.20 -6.55 2.38
N VAL A 69 15.97 -7.03 2.19
CA VAL A 69 15.70 -8.30 1.50
C VAL A 69 14.56 -8.15 0.50
N GLU A 70 14.88 -7.82 -0.74
CA GLU A 70 13.84 -7.65 -1.75
C GLU A 70 13.18 -8.96 -2.19
N SER A 71 11.86 -8.92 -2.38
CA SER A 71 11.10 -10.00 -3.00
C SER A 71 10.49 -9.56 -4.33
N VAL A 72 10.96 -10.17 -5.42
CA VAL A 72 10.42 -9.95 -6.78
C VAL A 72 9.59 -11.16 -7.16
N TRP A 73 8.31 -10.95 -7.50
CA TRP A 73 7.36 -12.00 -7.86
C TRP A 73 6.96 -11.89 -9.33
N PRO A 74 7.47 -12.80 -10.18
CA PRO A 74 7.06 -12.91 -11.57
C PRO A 74 5.64 -13.47 -11.67
N ILE A 75 4.70 -12.72 -12.21
CA ILE A 75 3.29 -13.08 -12.30
C ILE A 75 2.76 -12.93 -13.73
N THR A 76 1.76 -13.73 -14.06
CA THR A 76 1.02 -13.68 -15.33
C THR A 76 -0.48 -13.76 -15.08
N ASP A 77 -1.25 -13.15 -15.97
CA ASP A 77 -2.69 -13.34 -16.00
C ASP A 77 -3.13 -14.30 -17.11
N GLU A 78 -4.44 -14.56 -17.19
CA GLU A 78 -5.02 -15.45 -18.20
C GLU A 78 -4.89 -14.93 -19.64
N ALA A 79 -4.71 -13.62 -19.83
CA ALA A 79 -4.46 -13.01 -21.14
C ALA A 79 -2.98 -13.12 -21.57
N GLY A 80 -2.11 -13.68 -20.72
CA GLY A 80 -0.68 -13.83 -20.98
C GLY A 80 0.13 -12.55 -20.78
N ARG A 81 -0.44 -11.52 -20.13
CA ARG A 81 0.31 -10.32 -19.73
C ARG A 81 1.22 -10.68 -18.57
N TYR A 82 2.43 -10.13 -18.56
CA TYR A 82 3.47 -10.45 -17.58
C TYR A 82 3.83 -9.23 -16.73
N ALA A 83 4.01 -9.44 -15.43
CA ALA A 83 4.49 -8.40 -14.52
C ALA A 83 5.49 -8.96 -13.50
N GLU A 84 6.41 -8.11 -13.06
CA GLU A 84 7.23 -8.31 -11.88
C GLU A 84 6.67 -7.45 -10.75
N LEU A 85 6.13 -8.09 -9.73
CA LEU A 85 5.68 -7.41 -8.53
C LEU A 85 6.85 -7.31 -7.55
N VAL A 86 7.30 -6.08 -7.33
CA VAL A 86 8.43 -5.76 -6.47
C VAL A 86 7.90 -5.40 -5.09
N TRP A 87 8.21 -6.25 -4.11
CA TRP A 87 7.98 -6.01 -2.70
C TRP A 87 9.27 -5.51 -2.06
N PRO A 88 9.39 -4.19 -1.84
CA PRO A 88 10.53 -3.68 -1.13
C PRO A 88 10.42 -4.07 0.34
N ASP A 89 11.32 -4.92 0.83
CA ASP A 89 11.44 -5.20 2.26
C ASP A 89 12.17 -4.03 2.93
N TYR A 90 11.37 -3.01 3.18
CA TYR A 90 11.71 -2.00 4.15
C TYR A 90 10.62 -2.02 5.21
N GLY A 91 11.00 -2.24 6.47
CA GLY A 91 10.20 -1.76 7.58
C GLY A 91 9.87 -0.29 7.30
N GLY A 92 8.60 0.11 7.39
CA GLY A 92 8.19 1.41 6.86
C GLY A 92 8.80 2.63 7.57
N GLU A 93 9.60 2.40 8.61
CA GLU A 93 10.60 3.31 9.15
C GLU A 93 11.56 3.86 8.09
N GLN A 94 11.93 3.08 7.08
CA GLN A 94 12.80 3.59 6.02
C GLN A 94 12.07 4.53 5.05
N VAL A 95 10.77 4.31 4.82
CA VAL A 95 9.93 5.27 4.07
C VAL A 95 9.81 6.58 4.85
N ARG A 96 9.68 6.51 6.18
CA ARG A 96 9.74 7.69 7.04
C ARG A 96 11.13 8.36 6.93
N ASN A 97 12.21 7.61 6.94
CA ASN A 97 13.57 8.16 6.79
C ASN A 97 13.81 8.78 5.42
N LEU A 98 13.23 8.23 4.33
CA LEU A 98 13.27 8.86 3.01
C LEU A 98 12.71 10.27 3.07
N VAL A 99 11.52 10.44 3.64
CA VAL A 99 10.85 11.75 3.70
C VAL A 99 11.52 12.69 4.70
N THR A 100 11.87 12.21 5.90
CA THR A 100 12.43 13.05 6.96
C THR A 100 13.90 13.41 6.72
N GLN A 101 14.71 12.46 6.25
CA GLN A 101 16.16 12.65 6.06
C GLN A 101 16.54 12.96 4.61
N ARG A 102 15.60 12.86 3.66
CA ARG A 102 15.83 13.07 2.21
C ARG A 102 16.98 12.22 1.65
N ARG A 103 17.23 11.05 2.25
CA ARG A 103 18.31 10.13 1.87
C ARG A 103 17.73 8.92 1.16
N ILE A 104 18.09 8.76 -0.10
CA ILE A 104 17.56 7.70 -0.96
C ILE A 104 18.64 6.62 -1.11
N PRO A 105 18.41 5.38 -0.63
CA PRO A 105 19.30 4.26 -0.87
C PRO A 105 19.46 3.98 -2.37
N ALA A 106 20.63 3.52 -2.81
CA ALA A 106 20.87 3.25 -4.23
C ALA A 106 19.87 2.24 -4.83
N ALA A 107 19.52 1.19 -4.08
CA ALA A 107 18.52 0.22 -4.50
C ALA A 107 17.13 0.83 -4.77
N TRP A 108 16.72 1.86 -4.00
CA TRP A 108 15.47 2.60 -4.27
C TRP A 108 15.52 3.29 -5.62
N ARG A 109 16.67 3.92 -5.94
CA ARG A 109 16.82 4.63 -7.21
C ARG A 109 16.63 3.67 -8.39
N ASP A 110 17.28 2.51 -8.35
CA ASP A 110 17.22 1.55 -9.46
C ASP A 110 15.78 1.02 -9.64
N ARG A 111 15.09 0.66 -8.56
CA ARG A 111 13.69 0.19 -8.64
C ARG A 111 12.71 1.24 -9.11
N VAL A 112 12.90 2.48 -8.68
CA VAL A 112 12.04 3.59 -9.10
C VAL A 112 12.24 3.92 -10.58
N LEU A 113 13.46 3.78 -11.09
CA LEU A 113 13.77 3.95 -12.52
C LEU A 113 13.23 2.80 -13.38
N GLU A 114 13.24 1.57 -12.87
CA GLU A 114 12.74 0.39 -13.57
C GLU A 114 11.21 0.26 -13.53
N ALA A 115 10.55 0.81 -12.51
CA ALA A 115 9.12 0.66 -12.30
C ALA A 115 8.29 1.36 -13.39
N THR A 116 7.47 0.59 -14.08
CA THR A 116 6.47 1.12 -15.02
C THR A 116 5.21 1.60 -14.32
N ASP A 117 4.99 1.09 -13.09
CA ASP A 117 3.74 1.15 -12.37
C ASP A 117 3.97 1.19 -10.87
N TRP A 118 3.19 2.00 -10.15
CA TRP A 118 3.27 2.16 -8.71
C TRP A 118 1.96 1.78 -8.05
N VAL A 119 2.05 1.05 -6.95
CA VAL A 119 0.93 0.72 -6.07
C VAL A 119 1.21 1.30 -4.69
N LEU A 120 0.43 2.30 -4.27
CA LEU A 120 0.58 2.98 -2.99
C LEU A 120 -0.44 2.45 -1.98
N LEU A 121 0.02 1.80 -0.90
CA LEU A 121 -0.82 1.36 0.21
C LEU A 121 -0.96 2.45 1.27
N ILE A 122 -2.21 2.77 1.62
CA ILE A 122 -2.57 3.74 2.64
C ILE A 122 -3.61 3.14 3.58
N ARG A 123 -3.34 3.12 4.88
CA ARG A 123 -4.34 2.78 5.90
C ARG A 123 -4.92 4.07 6.48
N LEU A 124 -6.20 4.34 6.23
CA LEU A 124 -6.81 5.63 6.60
C LEU A 124 -6.94 5.82 8.13
N HIS A 125 -7.13 4.74 8.90
CA HIS A 125 -7.26 4.82 10.37
C HIS A 125 -5.98 5.17 11.11
N SER A 126 -4.81 4.87 10.53
CA SER A 126 -3.52 5.15 11.18
C SER A 126 -3.05 6.58 10.97
N LEU A 127 -3.79 7.37 10.18
CA LEU A 127 -3.41 8.75 9.88
C LEU A 127 -3.87 9.65 11.02
N ARG A 128 -2.96 10.50 11.50
CA ARG A 128 -3.25 11.58 12.42
C ARG A 128 -4.28 12.49 11.78
N SER A 129 -5.50 12.46 12.32
CA SER A 129 -6.44 13.54 12.12
C SER A 129 -5.90 14.73 12.87
N GLU A 130 -5.19 15.63 12.19
CA GLU A 130 -4.96 16.95 12.75
C GLU A 130 -6.33 17.62 12.82
N ASP A 131 -6.87 17.75 14.03
CA ASP A 131 -7.97 18.68 14.27
C ASP A 131 -7.52 20.03 13.74
N ASP A 132 -8.26 20.55 12.76
CA ASP A 132 -7.99 21.85 12.15
C ASP A 132 -7.81 22.89 13.27
N LEU A 133 -6.71 23.66 13.22
CA LEU A 133 -6.43 24.75 14.17
C LEU A 133 -7.62 25.72 14.27
N PHE A 134 -8.43 25.85 13.20
CA PHE A 134 -9.64 26.66 13.15
C PHE A 134 -10.89 25.97 13.72
N SER A 135 -10.85 24.66 13.91
CA SER A 135 -11.93 23.87 14.53
C SER A 135 -11.77 23.74 16.04
N ARG A 136 -10.60 24.10 16.59
CA ARG A 136 -10.35 24.13 18.03
C ARG A 136 -10.89 25.43 18.66
N PRO A 137 -11.71 25.36 19.72
CA PRO A 137 -12.14 26.55 20.45
C PRO A 137 -10.92 27.33 20.96
N LEU A 138 -10.89 28.66 20.78
CA LEU A 138 -9.77 29.52 21.24
C LEU A 138 -9.33 29.27 22.70
N GLN A 139 -10.25 28.80 23.54
CA GLN A 139 -10.04 28.44 24.94
C GLN A 139 -9.05 27.28 25.14
N SER A 140 -8.90 26.37 24.17
CA SER A 140 -7.93 25.26 24.25
C SER A 140 -6.49 25.72 24.08
N PHE A 141 -6.26 26.91 23.52
CA PHE A 141 -4.92 27.50 23.38
C PHE A 141 -4.47 28.25 24.65
N ALA A 142 -5.42 28.66 25.51
CA ALA A 142 -5.11 29.39 26.74
C ALA A 142 -4.71 28.47 27.92
N ALA A 143 -4.99 27.16 27.83
CA ALA A 143 -4.75 26.19 28.90
C ALA A 143 -3.41 25.44 28.78
N ALA A 144 -2.66 25.64 27.70
CA ALA A 144 -1.36 25.01 27.50
C ALA A 144 -0.25 25.98 27.95
N GLU A 145 0.20 25.86 29.20
CA GLU A 145 1.52 26.40 29.56
C GLU A 145 2.59 25.72 28.68
N PRO A 146 3.60 26.46 28.19
CA PRO A 146 4.63 25.89 27.32
C PRO A 146 5.54 24.99 28.17
N GLN A 147 5.18 23.71 28.26
CA GLN A 147 6.08 22.68 28.76
C GLN A 147 7.19 22.46 27.73
N GLY A 148 8.27 23.24 27.83
CA GLY A 148 9.67 22.80 27.82
C GLY A 148 10.27 21.97 26.67
N GLU A 149 9.52 21.49 25.68
CA GLU A 149 10.05 20.84 24.50
C GLU A 149 9.49 21.55 23.27
N GLU A 150 10.36 22.13 22.45
CA GLU A 150 9.98 22.55 21.10
C GLU A 150 9.41 21.31 20.40
N ALA A 151 8.09 21.23 20.30
CA ALA A 151 7.43 20.16 19.57
C ALA A 151 8.00 20.19 18.14
N ALA A 152 8.87 19.24 17.81
CA ALA A 152 9.48 19.15 16.50
C ALA A 152 8.35 19.13 15.47
N TYR A 153 8.30 20.15 14.61
CA TYR A 153 7.26 20.27 13.60
C TYR A 153 7.34 19.04 12.68
N GLU A 154 6.34 18.16 12.78
CA GLU A 154 6.19 17.04 11.86
C GLU A 154 5.15 17.40 10.79
N PRO A 155 5.44 17.20 9.50
CA PRO A 155 4.43 17.35 8.46
C PRO A 155 3.22 16.44 8.72
N SER A 156 2.04 16.87 8.30
CA SER A 156 0.83 16.02 8.30
C SER A 156 1.06 14.76 7.46
N ASP A 157 0.31 13.69 7.74
CA ASP A 157 0.55 12.42 7.03
C ASP A 157 0.23 12.50 5.53
N GLN A 158 -0.72 13.37 5.14
CA GLN A 158 -0.98 13.65 3.73
C GLN A 158 0.21 14.37 3.09
N ALA A 159 0.83 15.34 3.79
CA ALA A 159 2.02 16.04 3.32
C ALA A 159 3.21 15.09 3.17
N ARG A 160 3.38 14.16 4.12
CA ARG A 160 4.42 13.14 4.08
C ARG A 160 4.26 12.23 2.86
N THR A 161 3.02 11.82 2.57
CA THR A 161 2.70 10.98 1.41
C THR A 161 2.91 11.73 0.09
N VAL A 162 2.55 13.01 0.03
CA VAL A 162 2.81 13.87 -1.15
C VAL A 162 4.31 14.03 -1.37
N GLU A 163 5.09 14.33 -0.32
CA GLU A 163 6.55 14.46 -0.42
C GLU A 163 7.19 13.15 -0.90
N LEU A 164 6.73 11.99 -0.40
CA LEU A 164 7.19 10.68 -0.89
C LEU A 164 6.97 10.52 -2.39
N LEU A 165 5.77 10.84 -2.89
CA LEU A 165 5.47 10.79 -4.32
C LEU A 165 6.31 11.78 -5.12
N GLN A 166 6.54 12.99 -4.61
CA GLN A 166 7.39 13.99 -5.26
C GLN A 166 8.85 13.52 -5.34
N MET A 167 9.38 12.93 -4.28
CA MET A 167 10.72 12.34 -4.26
C MET A 167 10.84 11.19 -5.27
N LEU A 168 9.83 10.32 -5.33
CA LEU A 168 9.75 9.22 -6.30
C LEU A 168 9.75 9.73 -7.75
N LEU A 169 8.93 10.72 -8.05
CA LEU A 169 8.86 11.34 -9.38
C LEU A 169 10.17 12.02 -9.75
N TYR A 170 10.79 12.71 -8.80
CA TYR A 170 12.09 13.33 -8.98
C TYR A 170 13.17 12.28 -9.30
N LEU A 171 13.21 11.18 -8.55
CA LEU A 171 14.14 10.07 -8.83
C LEU A 171 13.94 9.47 -10.22
N ALA A 172 12.69 9.24 -10.59
CA ALA A 172 12.33 8.71 -11.89
C ALA A 172 12.43 9.73 -13.04
N GLN A 173 12.84 10.98 -12.75
CA GLN A 173 13.00 12.07 -13.72
C GLN A 173 11.70 12.38 -14.50
N PHE A 174 10.54 12.23 -13.86
CA PHE A 174 9.27 12.62 -14.46
C PHE A 174 8.99 14.11 -14.26
N HIS A 175 8.53 14.75 -15.32
CA HIS A 175 8.10 16.15 -15.31
C HIS A 175 6.57 16.23 -15.13
N LEU A 176 6.14 17.27 -14.40
CA LEU A 176 4.72 17.54 -14.09
C LEU A 176 4.14 18.67 -14.94
N ASP A 177 4.75 18.95 -16.11
CA ASP A 177 4.26 19.90 -17.10
C ASP A 177 2.94 19.44 -17.75
N ARG A 178 2.66 18.14 -17.69
CA ARG A 178 1.42 17.51 -18.14
C ARG A 178 1.07 16.30 -17.25
N PRO A 179 -0.22 15.91 -17.17
CA PRO A 179 -0.60 14.70 -16.44
C PRO A 179 0.15 13.46 -16.93
N LEU A 180 0.68 12.70 -15.98
CA LEU A 180 1.45 11.49 -16.18
C LEU A 180 0.55 10.38 -16.71
N ARG A 181 1.03 9.69 -17.75
CA ARG A 181 0.49 8.39 -18.19
C ARG A 181 1.32 7.23 -17.64
N LYS A 182 2.60 7.49 -17.36
CA LYS A 182 3.52 6.59 -16.66
C LYS A 182 4.33 7.40 -15.63
N PRO A 183 4.67 6.82 -14.48
CA PRO A 183 4.25 5.48 -14.05
C PRO A 183 2.75 5.51 -13.71
N ARG A 184 2.01 4.44 -14.00
CA ARG A 184 0.58 4.41 -13.62
C ARG A 184 0.51 4.27 -12.10
N LEU A 185 -0.52 4.85 -11.50
CA LEU A 185 -0.66 4.88 -10.05
C LEU A 185 -1.97 4.22 -9.63
N THR A 186 -1.85 3.18 -8.82
CA THR A 186 -2.97 2.58 -8.09
C THR A 186 -2.80 2.84 -6.60
N ILE A 187 -3.82 3.37 -5.94
CA ILE A 187 -3.86 3.58 -4.49
C ILE A 187 -4.74 2.48 -3.88
N LEU A 188 -4.16 1.70 -2.97
CA LEU A 188 -4.87 0.70 -2.18
C LEU A 188 -5.15 1.26 -0.79
N LEU A 189 -6.42 1.48 -0.49
CA LEU A 189 -6.89 1.87 0.83
C LEU A 189 -7.03 0.61 1.68
N SER A 190 -5.96 0.27 2.40
CA SER A 190 -5.86 -0.95 3.19
C SER A 190 -6.69 -0.89 4.48
N CYS A 191 -6.96 -2.08 5.03
CA CYS A 191 -7.84 -2.26 6.19
C CYS A 191 -9.23 -1.67 5.93
N TRP A 192 -9.76 -1.92 4.73
CA TRP A 192 -11.05 -1.36 4.31
C TRP A 192 -12.22 -1.80 5.19
N ASP A 193 -12.15 -3.03 5.72
CA ASP A 193 -13.10 -3.60 6.67
C ASP A 193 -13.28 -2.76 7.94
N GLU A 194 -12.25 -2.03 8.37
CA GLU A 194 -12.30 -1.18 9.56
C GLU A 194 -13.10 0.12 9.32
N LEU A 195 -13.32 0.53 8.06
CA LEU A 195 -13.82 1.87 7.70
C LEU A 195 -15.34 2.01 7.80
N GLU A 196 -16.06 0.90 7.97
CA GLU A 196 -17.52 0.85 8.14
C GLU A 196 -18.27 1.80 7.18
N THR A 197 -17.88 1.79 5.90
CA THR A 197 -18.34 2.77 4.90
C THR A 197 -18.86 2.12 3.64
N THR A 198 -19.87 2.75 3.04
CA THR A 198 -20.41 2.41 1.72
C THR A 198 -19.94 3.36 0.63
N ALA A 199 -19.08 4.32 0.97
CA ALA A 199 -18.57 5.29 0.01
C ALA A 199 -17.60 4.61 -0.99
N PRO A 200 -17.57 5.05 -2.25
CA PRO A 200 -16.58 4.54 -3.20
C PRO A 200 -15.16 4.95 -2.75
N PRO A 201 -14.13 4.12 -3.04
CA PRO A 201 -12.76 4.35 -2.56
C PRO A 201 -12.20 5.74 -2.84
N ALA A 202 -12.36 6.24 -4.07
CA ALA A 202 -11.90 7.57 -4.45
C ALA A 202 -12.61 8.70 -3.69
N GLY A 203 -13.91 8.54 -3.41
CA GLY A 203 -14.69 9.50 -2.63
C GLY A 203 -14.25 9.56 -1.18
N LEU A 204 -13.90 8.40 -0.59
CA LEU A 204 -13.37 8.34 0.76
C LEU A 204 -11.95 8.92 0.85
N LEU A 205 -11.08 8.64 -0.14
CA LEU A 205 -9.76 9.26 -0.22
C LEU A 205 -9.87 10.79 -0.33
N ALA A 206 -10.78 11.28 -1.17
CA ALA A 206 -10.99 12.72 -1.37
C ALA A 206 -11.47 13.43 -0.10
N SER A 207 -12.32 12.79 0.70
CA SER A 207 -12.85 13.38 1.93
C SER A 207 -11.85 13.32 3.09
N ARG A 208 -11.08 12.23 3.20
CA ARG A 208 -10.12 12.03 4.30
C ARG A 208 -8.76 12.67 4.03
N LEU A 209 -8.28 12.61 2.79
CA LEU A 209 -6.96 13.11 2.38
C LEU A 209 -7.07 14.07 1.17
N PRO A 210 -7.79 15.20 1.31
CA PRO A 210 -8.09 16.10 0.18
C PRO A 210 -6.83 16.65 -0.48
N MET A 211 -5.77 16.93 0.28
CA MET A 211 -4.52 17.47 -0.27
C MET A 211 -3.78 16.42 -1.10
N LEU A 212 -3.67 15.19 -0.59
CA LEU A 212 -3.09 14.08 -1.33
C LEU A 212 -3.90 13.79 -2.60
N TRP A 213 -5.23 13.74 -2.48
CA TRP A 213 -6.08 13.46 -3.63
C TRP A 213 -5.99 14.55 -4.70
N SER A 214 -5.96 15.83 -4.28
CA SER A 214 -5.77 16.97 -5.18
C SER A 214 -4.43 16.87 -5.93
N PHE A 215 -3.35 16.53 -5.22
CA PHE A 215 -2.04 16.31 -5.84
C PHE A 215 -2.09 15.16 -6.85
N VAL A 216 -2.64 14.00 -6.48
CA VAL A 216 -2.69 12.82 -7.36
C VAL A 216 -3.51 13.09 -8.62
N ARG A 217 -4.74 13.60 -8.49
CA ARG A 217 -5.63 13.82 -9.64
C ARG A 217 -5.16 14.92 -10.60
N SER A 218 -4.29 15.83 -10.11
CA SER A 218 -3.72 16.90 -10.93
C SER A 218 -2.51 16.41 -11.73
N ASN A 219 -1.82 15.38 -11.23
CA ASN A 219 -0.55 14.92 -11.78
C ASN A 219 -0.66 13.58 -12.52
N TRP A 220 -1.70 12.77 -12.32
CA TRP A 220 -1.92 11.52 -13.05
C TRP A 220 -3.16 11.61 -13.95
N THR A 221 -3.05 11.06 -15.16
CA THR A 221 -4.15 11.04 -16.14
C THR A 221 -5.32 10.17 -15.67
N SER A 222 -5.01 9.01 -15.08
CA SER A 222 -5.99 7.99 -14.70
C SER A 222 -5.51 7.22 -13.46
N PRO A 223 -5.42 7.88 -12.28
CA PRO A 223 -5.10 7.18 -11.05
C PRO A 223 -6.27 6.30 -10.61
N THR A 224 -5.99 5.07 -10.21
CA THR A 224 -7.00 4.12 -9.73
C THR A 224 -6.99 4.08 -8.21
N VAL A 225 -8.16 4.07 -7.57
CA VAL A 225 -8.28 3.95 -6.11
C VAL A 225 -9.18 2.75 -5.80
N ILE A 226 -8.66 1.82 -5.00
CA ILE A 226 -9.33 0.56 -4.64
C ILE A 226 -9.28 0.39 -3.12
N GLY A 227 -10.39 -0.04 -2.54
CA GLY A 227 -10.42 -0.50 -1.15
C GLY A 227 -9.83 -1.91 -1.04
N LEU A 228 -9.03 -2.18 -0.02
CA LEU A 228 -8.42 -3.48 0.23
C LEU A 228 -8.68 -3.90 1.67
N SER A 229 -9.32 -5.05 1.85
CA SER A 229 -9.28 -5.79 3.09
C SER A 229 -8.58 -7.12 2.86
N ALA A 230 -7.30 -7.22 3.21
CA ALA A 230 -6.53 -8.44 2.98
C ALA A 230 -6.95 -9.59 3.91
N LEU A 231 -7.33 -9.27 5.14
CA LEU A 231 -7.68 -10.26 6.17
C LEU A 231 -9.19 -10.37 6.41
N GLU A 232 -9.99 -9.41 5.95
CA GLU A 232 -11.45 -9.31 6.19
C GLU A 232 -11.87 -9.16 7.66
N ARG A 233 -10.93 -9.30 8.60
CA ARG A 233 -11.13 -9.15 10.03
C ARG A 233 -9.82 -8.84 10.75
N ALA A 234 -9.96 -8.28 11.95
CA ALA A 234 -8.83 -8.10 12.86
C ALA A 234 -8.39 -9.44 13.46
N LEU A 235 -7.12 -9.80 13.27
CA LEU A 235 -6.51 -10.98 13.89
C LEU A 235 -5.63 -10.58 15.08
N SER A 236 -5.62 -11.41 16.12
CA SER A 236 -4.73 -11.23 17.28
C SER A 236 -3.37 -11.88 17.03
N LYS A 237 -2.31 -11.35 17.67
CA LYS A 237 -0.98 -11.95 17.64
C LYS A 237 -0.87 -13.19 18.53
N THR A 238 -1.67 -13.23 19.60
CA THR A 238 -1.60 -14.28 20.64
C THR A 238 -2.74 -15.28 20.54
N ASN A 239 -3.94 -14.80 20.22
CA ASN A 239 -5.16 -15.61 20.20
C ASN A 239 -5.51 -15.95 18.75
N ALA A 240 -5.48 -17.23 18.41
CA ALA A 240 -5.85 -17.71 17.10
C ALA A 240 -7.36 -17.57 16.85
N ASP A 241 -7.73 -17.01 15.70
CA ASP A 241 -9.10 -17.09 15.17
C ASP A 241 -9.31 -18.49 14.58
N GLN A 242 -10.17 -19.28 15.22
CA GLN A 242 -10.42 -20.67 14.84
C GLN A 242 -11.12 -20.79 13.47
N GLU A 243 -12.05 -19.88 13.16
CA GLU A 243 -12.75 -19.90 11.87
C GLU A 243 -11.76 -19.60 10.74
N TYR A 244 -10.91 -18.59 10.95
CA TYR A 244 -9.88 -18.18 10.01
C TYR A 244 -8.89 -19.31 9.73
N ALA A 245 -8.37 -19.94 10.79
CA ALA A 245 -7.44 -21.06 10.68
C ALA A 245 -8.08 -22.30 10.01
N THR A 246 -9.36 -22.57 10.30
CA THR A 246 -10.06 -23.77 9.79
C THR A 246 -10.42 -23.64 8.31
N ARG A 247 -10.95 -22.48 7.90
CA ARG A 247 -11.33 -22.23 6.49
C ARG A 247 -10.11 -21.98 5.60
N GLY A 248 -9.03 -21.48 6.18
CA GLY A 248 -7.80 -21.12 5.48
C GLY A 248 -7.79 -19.64 5.08
N PRO A 249 -6.63 -18.96 5.17
CA PRO A 249 -6.49 -17.54 4.85
C PRO A 249 -6.99 -17.16 3.45
N GLU A 250 -6.78 -18.01 2.45
CA GLU A 250 -7.18 -17.80 1.05
C GLU A 250 -8.68 -17.52 0.85
N GLU A 251 -9.53 -18.01 1.77
CA GLU A 251 -10.98 -17.84 1.75
C GLU A 251 -11.45 -16.49 2.31
N PHE A 252 -10.53 -15.68 2.82
CA PHE A 252 -10.79 -14.37 3.40
C PHE A 252 -10.13 -13.26 2.58
N GLY A 253 -10.74 -12.09 2.68
CA GLY A 253 -10.22 -10.87 2.08
C GLY A 253 -10.93 -10.53 0.78
N TYR A 254 -11.01 -9.24 0.54
CA TYR A 254 -11.72 -8.68 -0.60
C TYR A 254 -11.16 -7.32 -0.99
N VAL A 255 -11.51 -6.89 -2.19
CA VAL A 255 -11.29 -5.55 -2.70
C VAL A 255 -12.61 -4.87 -2.98
N VAL A 256 -12.62 -3.54 -2.90
CA VAL A 256 -13.73 -2.70 -3.35
C VAL A 256 -13.24 -1.92 -4.56
N LEU A 257 -13.76 -2.28 -5.73
CA LEU A 257 -13.40 -1.67 -7.00
C LEU A 257 -13.79 -0.18 -7.06
N PRO A 258 -13.27 0.60 -8.03
CA PRO A 258 -13.62 2.01 -8.17
C PRO A 258 -15.13 2.26 -8.31
N SER A 259 -15.87 1.29 -8.86
CA SER A 259 -17.33 1.27 -8.97
C SER A 259 -18.07 1.08 -7.64
N GLY A 260 -17.36 0.71 -6.56
CA GLY A 260 -17.94 0.32 -5.28
C GLY A 260 -18.29 -1.17 -5.17
N VAL A 261 -18.10 -1.95 -6.24
CA VAL A 261 -18.37 -3.40 -6.24
C VAL A 261 -17.31 -4.13 -5.41
N LYS A 262 -17.76 -5.00 -4.50
CA LYS A 262 -16.89 -5.91 -3.73
C LYS A 262 -16.54 -7.13 -4.58
N ASP A 263 -15.25 -7.49 -4.60
CA ASP A 263 -14.75 -8.72 -5.20
C ASP A 263 -13.84 -9.45 -4.21
N ASN A 264 -13.92 -10.78 -4.14
CA ASN A 264 -13.12 -11.56 -3.21
C ASN A 264 -11.70 -11.80 -3.70
N ASP A 265 -11.36 -11.58 -4.97
CA ASP A 265 -10.00 -11.71 -5.48
C ASP A 265 -9.15 -10.46 -5.16
N ILE A 266 -8.35 -10.54 -4.10
CA ILE A 266 -7.46 -9.45 -3.71
C ILE A 266 -6.31 -9.20 -4.68
N THR A 267 -6.11 -10.06 -5.67
CA THR A 267 -5.06 -9.91 -6.70
C THR A 267 -5.53 -9.06 -7.89
N LEU A 268 -6.85 -8.85 -7.99
CA LEU A 268 -7.52 -8.07 -9.03
C LEU A 268 -6.95 -6.65 -9.22
N PRO A 269 -6.51 -5.90 -8.18
CA PRO A 269 -5.91 -4.58 -8.41
C PRO A 269 -4.65 -4.62 -9.28
N ILE A 270 -3.86 -5.69 -9.14
CA ILE A 270 -2.65 -5.90 -9.94
C ILE A 270 -3.02 -6.35 -11.35
N GLN A 271 -4.02 -7.22 -11.49
CA GLN A 271 -4.53 -7.63 -12.81
C GLN A 271 -5.09 -6.45 -13.61
N LEU A 272 -5.89 -5.57 -12.98
CA LEU A 272 -6.43 -4.36 -13.61
C LEU A 272 -5.29 -3.42 -14.04
N LEU A 273 -4.29 -3.24 -13.18
CA LEU A 273 -3.11 -2.46 -13.52
C LEU A 273 -2.36 -3.07 -14.71
N MET A 274 -2.25 -4.38 -14.82
CA MET A 274 -1.68 -5.02 -16.02
C MET A 274 -2.56 -4.80 -17.26
N ALA A 275 -3.88 -4.70 -17.08
CA ALA A 275 -4.83 -4.55 -18.18
C ALA A 275 -4.87 -3.15 -18.80
N ASP A 276 -4.74 -2.11 -17.99
CA ASP A 276 -4.81 -0.70 -18.43
C ASP A 276 -3.57 -0.27 -19.27
N GLY A 277 -2.76 -1.22 -19.73
CA GLY A 277 -1.48 -1.02 -20.42
C GLY A 277 -1.53 -1.39 -21.90
N THR A 278 -2.66 -1.94 -22.36
CA THR A 278 -3.00 -2.17 -23.77
C THR A 278 -3.87 -1.03 -24.30
#